data_AF-A0A952Q2V0-F1
#
_entry.id   AF-A0A952Q2V0-F1
#
_cell.length_a   1.000
_cell.length_b   1.000
_cell.length_c   1.000
_cell.angle_alpha   90.00
_cell.angle_beta   90.00
_cell.angle_gamma   90.00
#
_symmetry.space_group_name_H-M   'P 1'
#
loop_
_entity.id
_entity.type
_entity.pdbx_description
1 polymer ?
#
loop_
_entity_poly.entity_id
_entity_poly.type
_entity_poly.pdbx_seq_one_letter_code
_entity_poly.pdbx_strand_id
1 'polypeptide(L)'
;MGSPNTRKNIARKARINEKQRRTVLRQISKIEAMTADHKAAIKKLLVASARGEVVTANSLPNWRELREMGAVREKDGALALTAVGHEIASEK
;
A
#
# COMPACT_ATOMS: atom_id res chain seq x y z
N MET A 1 14.30 34.69 27.56
CA MET A 1 13.17 35.07 26.69
C MET A 1 13.18 34.18 25.46
N GLY A 2 12.20 33.29 25.27
CA GLY A 2 12.13 32.40 24.09
C GLY A 2 11.34 33.03 22.96
N SER A 3 11.95 33.25 21.80
CA SER A 3 11.34 33.94 20.66
C SER A 3 9.96 33.36 20.25
N PRO A 4 8.95 34.21 20.04
CA PRO A 4 7.58 33.78 19.70
C PRO A 4 7.48 33.00 18.35
N ASN A 5 8.49 33.12 17.49
CA ASN A 5 8.57 32.38 16.22
C ASN A 5 8.87 30.88 16.37
N THR A 6 9.49 30.45 17.48
CA THR A 6 9.83 29.03 17.70
C THR A 6 8.59 28.21 18.09
N ARG A 7 7.68 28.78 18.91
CA ARG A 7 6.44 28.11 19.34
C ARG A 7 5.45 27.88 18.19
N LYS A 8 5.31 28.86 17.28
CA LYS A 8 4.47 28.71 16.07
C LYS A 8 5.01 27.62 15.12
N ASN A 9 6.32 27.46 15.04
CA ASN A 9 6.95 26.42 14.22
C ASN A 9 6.77 25.00 14.81
N ILE A 10 6.89 24.86 16.13
CA ILE A 10 6.65 23.59 16.84
C ILE A 10 5.19 23.13 16.68
N ALA A 11 4.22 24.05 16.85
CA ALA A 11 2.80 23.73 16.67
C ALA A 11 2.46 23.36 15.21
N ARG A 12 3.09 24.00 14.23
CA ARG A 12 2.92 23.68 12.80
C ARG A 12 3.50 22.31 12.46
N LYS A 13 4.70 21.97 12.97
CA LYS A 13 5.31 20.65 12.81
C LYS A 13 4.47 19.55 13.48
N ALA A 14 3.95 19.78 14.68
CA ALA A 14 3.10 18.81 15.38
C ALA A 14 1.84 18.46 14.58
N ARG A 15 1.14 19.47 14.00
CA ARG A 15 -0.04 19.24 13.15
C ARG A 15 0.26 18.44 11.87
N ILE A 16 1.41 18.70 11.23
CA ILE A 16 1.84 17.96 10.03
C ILE A 16 2.15 16.51 10.39
N ASN A 17 2.86 16.30 11.50
CA ASN A 17 3.25 14.98 11.98
C ASN A 17 2.03 14.12 12.33
N GLU A 18 1.01 14.72 12.96
CA GLU A 18 -0.23 13.99 13.30
C GLU A 18 -1.06 13.63 12.07
N LYS A 19 -1.10 14.50 11.06
CA LYS A 19 -1.81 14.22 9.80
C LYS A 19 -1.13 13.09 9.03
N GLN A 20 0.21 13.09 8.97
CA GLN A 20 0.99 11.98 8.42
C GLN A 20 0.77 10.69 9.22
N ARG A 21 0.80 10.77 10.55
CA ARG A 21 0.61 9.60 11.42
C ARG A 21 -0.76 8.95 11.22
N ARG A 22 -1.83 9.73 11.04
CA ARG A 22 -3.17 9.18 10.73
C ARG A 22 -3.21 8.49 9.37
N THR A 23 -2.54 9.04 8.36
CA THR A 23 -2.47 8.41 7.03
C THR A 23 -1.70 7.10 7.09
N VAL A 24 -0.55 7.11 7.77
CA VAL A 24 0.29 5.92 7.97
C VAL A 24 -0.47 4.84 8.76
N LEU A 25 -1.15 5.19 9.86
CA LEU A 25 -1.94 4.23 10.64
C LEU A 25 -3.05 3.58 9.81
N ARG A 26 -3.75 4.34 8.95
CA ARG A 26 -4.75 3.76 8.05
C ARG A 26 -4.14 2.83 7.00
N GLN A 27 -2.95 3.13 6.51
CA GLN A 27 -2.24 2.23 5.60
C GLN A 27 -1.78 0.96 6.33
N ILE A 28 -1.23 1.10 7.54
CA ILE A 28 -0.80 -0.04 8.36
C ILE A 28 -1.98 -0.95 8.68
N SER A 29 -3.12 -0.44 9.14
CA SER A 29 -4.28 -1.29 9.45
C SER A 29 -4.82 -2.03 8.21
N LYS A 30 -4.69 -1.46 7.01
CA LYS A 30 -5.04 -2.15 5.75
C LYS A 30 -4.04 -3.26 5.40
N ILE A 31 -2.76 -3.05 5.70
CA ILE A 31 -1.71 -4.05 5.50
C ILE A 31 -1.79 -5.15 6.57
N GLU A 32 -2.11 -4.82 7.83
CA GLU A 32 -2.33 -5.79 8.90
C GLU A 32 -3.58 -6.66 8.66
N ALA A 33 -4.61 -6.12 8.01
CA ALA A 33 -5.76 -6.89 7.57
C ALA A 33 -5.45 -7.87 6.42
N MET A 34 -4.23 -7.82 5.84
CA MET A 34 -3.84 -8.80 4.83
C MET A 34 -3.54 -10.15 5.45
N THR A 35 -4.32 -11.14 5.05
CA THR A 35 -4.05 -12.54 5.30
C THR A 35 -2.80 -13.01 4.53
N ALA A 36 -2.23 -14.14 4.95
CA ALA A 36 -1.10 -14.77 4.25
C ALA A 36 -1.44 -15.08 2.79
N ASP A 37 -2.72 -15.40 2.50
CA ASP A 37 -3.21 -15.67 1.14
C ASP A 37 -3.14 -14.42 0.25
N HIS A 38 -3.48 -13.24 0.80
CA HIS A 38 -3.30 -11.96 0.11
C HIS A 38 -1.83 -11.67 -0.21
N LYS A 39 -0.91 -11.91 0.73
CA LYS A 39 0.53 -11.74 0.49
C LYS A 39 1.03 -12.71 -0.59
N ALA A 40 0.61 -13.97 -0.54
CA ALA A 40 0.96 -14.98 -1.55
C ALA A 40 0.45 -14.62 -2.95
N ALA A 41 -0.77 -14.09 -3.03
CA ALA A 41 -1.39 -13.58 -4.25
C ALA A 41 -0.59 -12.42 -4.88
N ILE A 42 -0.21 -11.42 -4.09
CA ILE A 42 0.63 -10.31 -4.55
C ILE A 42 2.01 -10.83 -5.00
N LYS A 43 2.61 -11.77 -4.25
CA LYS A 43 3.92 -12.34 -4.61
C LYS A 43 3.86 -13.13 -5.93
N LYS A 44 2.78 -13.87 -6.17
CA LYS A 44 2.51 -14.52 -7.47
C LYS A 44 2.39 -13.50 -8.60
N LEU A 45 1.65 -12.41 -8.38
CA LEU A 45 1.56 -11.30 -9.33
C LEU A 45 2.92 -10.66 -9.61
N LEU A 46 3.78 -10.52 -8.61
CA LEU A 46 5.13 -9.96 -8.78
C LEU A 46 5.98 -10.88 -9.66
N VAL A 47 5.98 -12.17 -9.39
CA VAL A 47 6.73 -13.17 -10.17
C VAL A 47 6.20 -13.25 -11.60
N ALA A 48 4.89 -13.28 -11.78
CA ALA A 48 4.26 -13.29 -13.11
C ALA A 48 4.60 -12.02 -13.89
N SER A 49 4.48 -10.85 -13.26
CA SER A 49 4.86 -9.57 -13.88
C SER A 49 6.35 -9.52 -14.24
N ALA A 50 7.23 -10.07 -13.41
CA ALA A 50 8.67 -10.15 -13.69
C ALA A 50 9.00 -11.11 -14.85
N ARG A 51 8.14 -12.11 -15.08
CA ARG A 51 8.22 -13.03 -16.23
C ARG A 51 7.55 -12.50 -17.49
N GLY A 52 6.87 -11.34 -17.42
CA GLY A 52 6.04 -10.83 -18.51
C GLY A 52 4.71 -11.57 -18.69
N GLU A 53 4.29 -12.36 -17.70
CA GLU A 53 3.01 -13.06 -17.71
C GLU A 53 1.88 -12.11 -17.33
N VAL A 54 0.83 -12.08 -18.16
CA VAL A 54 -0.37 -11.30 -17.91
C VAL A 54 -1.28 -12.06 -16.95
N VAL A 55 -1.43 -11.53 -15.74
CA VAL A 55 -2.33 -12.09 -14.74
C VAL A 55 -3.70 -11.43 -14.88
N THR A 56 -4.76 -12.22 -14.95
CA THR A 56 -6.13 -11.68 -15.06
C THR A 56 -6.91 -11.91 -13.77
N ALA A 57 -8.05 -11.23 -13.63
CA ALA A 57 -9.00 -11.41 -12.53
C ALA A 57 -9.43 -12.87 -12.31
N ASN A 58 -9.46 -13.69 -13.37
CA ASN A 58 -9.80 -15.11 -13.27
C ASN A 58 -8.70 -15.95 -12.61
N SER A 59 -7.44 -15.51 -12.71
CA SER A 59 -6.29 -16.22 -12.15
C SER A 59 -6.08 -15.96 -10.65
N LEU A 60 -6.78 -14.97 -10.08
CA LEU A 60 -6.66 -14.58 -8.68
C LEU A 60 -8.05 -14.39 -8.06
N PRO A 61 -8.57 -15.32 -7.24
CA PRO A 61 -9.89 -15.17 -6.64
C PRO A 61 -10.01 -13.91 -5.75
N ASN A 62 -8.94 -13.54 -5.03
CA ASN A 62 -8.96 -12.44 -4.06
C ASN A 62 -8.52 -11.09 -4.68
N TRP A 63 -8.55 -10.98 -6.01
CA TRP A 63 -8.09 -9.78 -6.71
C TRP A 63 -8.86 -8.51 -6.33
N ARG A 64 -10.17 -8.65 -6.02
CA ARG A 64 -11.02 -7.53 -5.60
C ARG A 64 -10.57 -6.94 -4.27
N GLU A 65 -10.31 -7.78 -3.29
CA GLU A 65 -9.83 -7.34 -1.97
C GLU A 65 -8.46 -6.65 -2.10
N LEU A 66 -7.56 -7.23 -2.90
CA LEU A 66 -6.26 -6.62 -3.20
C LEU A 66 -6.39 -5.26 -3.90
N ARG A 67 -7.40 -5.10 -4.74
CA ARG A 67 -7.70 -3.83 -5.42
C ARG A 67 -8.27 -2.80 -4.45
N GLU A 68 -9.16 -3.21 -3.54
CA GLU A 68 -9.70 -2.34 -2.48
C GLU A 68 -8.64 -1.89 -1.47
N MET A 69 -7.68 -2.78 -1.19
CA MET A 69 -6.49 -2.46 -0.40
C MET A 69 -5.50 -1.56 -1.15
N GLY A 70 -5.67 -1.41 -2.47
CA GLY A 70 -4.80 -0.59 -3.32
C GLY A 70 -3.47 -1.25 -3.66
N ALA A 71 -3.32 -2.55 -3.39
CA ALA A 71 -2.12 -3.33 -3.71
C ALA A 71 -2.01 -3.71 -5.20
N VAL A 72 -3.17 -3.87 -5.86
CA VAL A 72 -3.23 -4.17 -7.30
C VAL A 72 -4.17 -3.19 -8.00
N ARG A 73 -3.94 -2.96 -9.29
CA ARG A 73 -4.89 -2.29 -10.17
C ARG A 73 -5.17 -3.15 -11.39
N GLU A 74 -6.38 -3.02 -11.90
CA GLU A 74 -6.74 -3.59 -13.20
C GLU A 74 -6.46 -2.56 -14.30
N LYS A 75 -5.80 -2.98 -15.37
CA LYS A 75 -5.53 -2.19 -16.57
C LYS A 75 -5.74 -3.09 -17.79
N ASP A 76 -6.67 -2.73 -18.68
CA ASP A 76 -6.96 -3.48 -19.91
C ASP A 76 -7.28 -4.98 -19.65
N GLY A 77 -7.94 -5.29 -18.52
CA GLY A 77 -8.27 -6.67 -18.12
C GLY A 77 -7.12 -7.45 -17.47
N ALA A 78 -5.94 -6.84 -17.36
CA ALA A 78 -4.78 -7.38 -16.66
C ALA A 78 -4.65 -6.76 -15.26
N LEU A 79 -4.32 -7.59 -14.28
CA LEU A 79 -3.94 -7.15 -12.94
C LEU A 79 -2.45 -6.78 -12.94
N ALA A 80 -2.16 -5.55 -12.52
CA ALA A 80 -0.83 -5.03 -12.31
C ALA A 80 -0.64 -4.65 -10.85
N LEU A 81 0.57 -4.85 -10.32
CA LEU A 81 0.91 -4.39 -8.98
C LEU A 81 1.04 -2.86 -8.94
N THR A 82 0.58 -2.28 -7.84
CA THR A 82 0.82 -0.86 -7.53
C THR A 82 2.09 -0.74 -6.70
N ALA A 83 2.53 0.50 -6.42
CA ALA A 83 3.62 0.77 -5.49
C ALA A 83 3.41 0.08 -4.12
N VAL A 84 2.17 0.07 -3.61
CA VAL A 84 1.80 -0.60 -2.36
C VAL A 84 1.98 -2.11 -2.47
N GLY A 85 1.50 -2.71 -3.56
CA GLY A 85 1.69 -4.16 -3.80
C GLY A 85 3.16 -4.55 -3.92
N HIS A 86 3.98 -3.70 -4.56
CA HIS A 86 5.43 -3.91 -4.64
C HIS A 86 6.10 -3.84 -3.27
N GLU A 87 5.72 -2.88 -2.42
CA GLU A 87 6.22 -2.81 -1.04
C GLU A 87 5.87 -4.08 -0.26
N ILE A 88 4.60 -4.51 -0.31
CA ILE A 88 4.13 -5.70 0.40
C ILE A 88 4.81 -6.98 -0.10
N ALA A 89 5.01 -7.11 -1.41
CA ALA A 89 5.70 -8.26 -1.98
C ALA A 89 7.20 -8.29 -1.66
N SER A 90 7.79 -7.13 -1.41
CA SER A 90 9.20 -6.95 -1.05
C SER A 90 9.45 -7.10 0.45
N GLU A 91 8.42 -7.02 1.29
CA GLU A 91 8.50 -7.28 2.73
C GLU A 91 8.89 -8.76 2.94
N LYS A 92 10.03 -8.97 3.61
CA LYS A 92 10.78 -10.25 3.62
C LYS A 92 10.30 -11.20 4.71
#